data_AF-A0A7R7YH42-F1
#
_entry.id   AF-A0A7R7YH42-F1
#
_cell.length_a   1.000
_cell.length_b   1.000
_cell.length_c   1.000
_cell.angle_alpha   90.00
_cell.angle_beta   90.00
_cell.angle_gamma   90.00
#
_symmetry.space_group_name_H-M   'P 1'
#
loop_
_entity.id
_entity.type
_entity.pdbx_description
1 polymer ?
#
loop_
_entity_poly.entity_id
_entity_poly.type
_entity_poly.pdbx_seq_one_letter_code
_entity_poly.pdbx_strand_id
1 'polypeptide(L)'
;MSDDYTFEKRLADARIVYEGTHGLSTAELSKISGFAKAVVRRQSRAEDWTKSIRVGEQTPEAAAAQARLEEYQQEMAENAEHLADDSGLSKDAVDDTDAGEYDDVVTAPPMEIQTAAQTVLDKERLRETVLERHRKEWSAPRGLSAEALRLRDREPMKAFERAKLAKITAETLKLVQDGERQALGLDLVDQPKGIVAVVERT
;
A
#
# COMPACT_ATOMS: atom_id res chain seq x y z
N MET A 1 3.19 -31.66 -23.39
CA MET A 1 2.09 -30.84 -23.95
C MET A 1 2.33 -29.42 -23.46
N SER A 2 3.19 -28.65 -24.13
CA SER A 2 3.34 -27.21 -23.84
C SER A 2 2.14 -26.53 -24.46
N ASP A 3 1.06 -26.46 -23.69
CA ASP A 3 -0.01 -25.54 -23.99
C ASP A 3 0.57 -24.16 -23.71
N ASP A 4 1.02 -23.48 -24.77
CA ASP A 4 1.76 -22.22 -24.72
C ASP A 4 1.03 -21.27 -23.76
N TYR A 5 1.59 -21.06 -22.57
CA TYR A 5 0.99 -20.21 -21.55
C TYR A 5 1.28 -18.76 -21.95
N THR A 6 0.51 -18.36 -22.96
CA THR A 6 0.75 -17.15 -23.73
C THR A 6 0.69 -15.92 -22.85
N PHE A 7 1.30 -14.84 -23.35
CA PHE A 7 1.23 -13.53 -22.73
C PHE A 7 -0.21 -13.12 -22.33
N GLU A 8 -1.19 -13.42 -23.19
CA GLU A 8 -2.61 -13.12 -22.93
C GLU A 8 -3.20 -13.95 -21.80
N LYS A 9 -2.93 -15.27 -21.75
CA LYS A 9 -3.37 -16.15 -20.65
C LYS A 9 -2.77 -15.70 -19.31
N ARG A 10 -1.48 -15.35 -19.30
CA ARG A 10 -0.79 -14.79 -18.12
C ARG A 10 -1.40 -13.47 -17.64
N LEU A 11 -1.79 -12.63 -18.58
CA LEU A 11 -2.40 -11.34 -18.27
C LEU A 11 -3.82 -11.49 -17.73
N ALA A 12 -4.58 -12.44 -18.28
CA ALA A 12 -5.90 -12.82 -17.78
C ALA A 12 -5.81 -13.40 -16.36
N ASP A 13 -4.85 -14.29 -16.09
CA ASP A 13 -4.63 -14.81 -14.74
C ASP A 13 -4.16 -13.73 -13.77
N ALA A 14 -3.31 -12.80 -14.20
CA ALA A 14 -2.94 -11.63 -13.39
C ALA A 14 -4.16 -10.76 -13.05
N ARG A 15 -5.09 -10.59 -13.98
CA ARG A 15 -6.36 -9.90 -13.71
C ARG A 15 -7.17 -10.65 -12.65
N ILE A 16 -7.38 -11.95 -12.82
CA ILE A 16 -8.17 -12.76 -11.88
C ILE A 16 -7.58 -12.66 -10.46
N VAL A 17 -6.25 -12.73 -10.33
CA VAL A 17 -5.56 -12.54 -9.05
C VAL A 17 -5.80 -11.14 -8.47
N TYR A 18 -5.75 -10.10 -9.29
CA TYR A 18 -5.98 -8.72 -8.84
C TYR A 18 -7.42 -8.44 -8.40
N GLU A 19 -8.39 -8.97 -9.15
CA GLU A 19 -9.82 -8.74 -8.90
C GLU A 19 -10.36 -9.68 -7.81
N GLY A 20 -9.68 -10.79 -7.53
CA GLY A 20 -10.08 -11.77 -6.51
C GLY A 20 -9.30 -11.70 -5.19
N THR A 21 -8.18 -10.99 -5.13
CA THR A 21 -7.39 -10.81 -3.89
C THR A 21 -7.60 -9.42 -3.31
N HIS A 22 -8.13 -9.37 -2.09
CA HIS A 22 -8.34 -8.11 -1.38
C HIS A 22 -7.01 -7.46 -0.98
N GLY A 23 -6.93 -6.14 -1.11
CA GLY A 23 -5.74 -5.37 -0.73
C GLY A 23 -4.53 -5.52 -1.67
N LEU A 24 -4.59 -6.38 -2.70
CA LEU A 24 -3.45 -6.64 -3.57
C LEU A 24 -3.05 -5.38 -4.36
N SER A 25 -1.78 -4.98 -4.25
CA SER A 25 -1.23 -3.87 -5.01
C SER A 25 -0.75 -4.32 -6.39
N THR A 26 -0.69 -3.38 -7.35
CA THR A 26 -0.11 -3.64 -8.67
C THR A 26 1.39 -3.95 -8.60
N ALA A 27 2.06 -3.55 -7.51
CA ALA A 27 3.45 -3.88 -7.25
C ALA A 27 3.64 -5.33 -6.80
N GLU A 28 2.72 -5.87 -6.00
CA GLU A 28 2.71 -7.29 -5.61
C GLU A 28 2.29 -8.17 -6.79
N LEU A 29 1.26 -7.75 -7.53
CA LEU A 29 0.84 -8.47 -8.73
C LEU A 29 1.96 -8.57 -9.78
N SER A 30 2.79 -7.55 -9.92
CA SER A 30 3.98 -7.57 -10.79
C SER A 30 4.98 -8.66 -10.39
N LYS A 31 5.14 -8.92 -9.09
CA LYS A 31 6.01 -10.01 -8.61
C LYS A 31 5.40 -11.38 -8.90
N ILE A 32 4.10 -11.54 -8.62
CA ILE A 32 3.38 -12.81 -8.83
C ILE A 32 3.30 -13.18 -10.31
N SER A 33 2.99 -12.21 -11.18
CA SER A 33 2.81 -12.46 -12.62
C SER A 33 4.12 -12.45 -13.44
N GLY A 34 5.21 -11.91 -12.87
CA GLY A 34 6.49 -11.76 -13.56
C GLY A 34 6.48 -10.65 -14.63
N PHE A 35 5.42 -9.83 -14.67
CA PHE A 35 5.35 -8.67 -15.54
C PHE A 35 6.01 -7.45 -14.91
N ALA A 36 6.58 -6.58 -15.75
CA ALA A 36 7.03 -5.26 -15.30
C ALA A 36 5.84 -4.44 -14.75
N LYS A 37 6.06 -3.68 -13.67
CA LYS A 37 5.04 -2.82 -13.04
C LYS A 37 4.35 -1.88 -14.04
N ALA A 38 5.10 -1.36 -15.02
CA ALA A 38 4.56 -0.49 -16.06
C ALA A 38 3.53 -1.21 -16.95
N VAL A 39 3.75 -2.49 -17.26
CA VAL A 39 2.83 -3.31 -18.07
C VAL A 39 1.53 -3.55 -17.30
N VAL A 40 1.64 -3.97 -16.03
CA VAL A 40 0.48 -4.19 -15.15
C VAL A 40 -0.34 -2.91 -14.95
N ARG A 41 0.34 -1.78 -14.72
CA ARG A 41 -0.32 -0.47 -14.54
C ARG A 41 -0.99 0.02 -15.82
N ARG A 42 -0.39 -0.22 -16.98
CA ARG A 42 -0.98 0.12 -18.28
C ARG A 42 -2.22 -0.74 -18.53
N GLN A 43 -2.12 -2.05 -18.33
CA GLN A 43 -3.24 -2.96 -18.62
C GLN A 43 -4.41 -2.78 -17.67
N SER A 44 -4.16 -2.68 -16.38
CA SER A 44 -5.24 -2.46 -15.38
C SER A 44 -6.05 -1.19 -15.65
N ARG A 45 -5.45 -0.17 -16.26
CA ARG A 45 -6.15 1.06 -16.69
C ARG A 45 -6.84 0.91 -18.03
N ALA A 46 -6.25 0.16 -18.96
CA ALA A 46 -6.81 -0.03 -20.29
C ALA A 46 -8.06 -0.93 -20.27
N GLU A 47 -8.13 -1.85 -19.32
CA GLU A 47 -9.22 -2.83 -19.18
C GLU A 47 -10.07 -2.62 -17.90
N ASP A 48 -9.91 -1.47 -17.24
CA ASP A 48 -10.67 -1.08 -16.04
C ASP A 48 -10.74 -2.17 -14.96
N TRP A 49 -9.58 -2.75 -14.61
CA TRP A 49 -9.52 -3.81 -13.60
C TRP A 49 -10.00 -3.30 -12.24
N THR A 50 -10.88 -4.07 -11.60
CA THR A 50 -11.53 -3.68 -10.35
C THR A 50 -10.92 -4.38 -9.16
N LYS A 51 -10.50 -3.63 -8.14
CA LYS A 51 -9.98 -4.24 -6.91
C LYS A 51 -11.09 -4.98 -6.17
N SER A 52 -10.77 -6.17 -5.65
CA SER A 52 -11.68 -6.90 -4.77
C SER A 52 -12.04 -6.08 -3.53
N ILE A 53 -13.34 -5.88 -3.31
CA ILE A 53 -13.90 -5.20 -2.12
C ILE A 53 -14.13 -6.22 -0.98
N ARG A 54 -14.09 -7.52 -1.26
CA ARG A 54 -14.39 -8.57 -0.27
C ARG A 54 -13.30 -8.64 0.79
N VAL A 55 -13.59 -8.14 1.99
CA VAL A 55 -12.70 -8.29 3.15
C VAL A 55 -12.66 -9.77 3.55
N GLY A 56 -11.50 -10.41 3.37
CA GLY A 56 -11.31 -11.83 3.63
C GLY A 56 -10.30 -12.48 2.69
N GLU A 57 -10.13 -13.81 2.82
CA GLU A 57 -9.25 -14.63 2.00
C GLU A 57 -9.49 -14.46 0.49
N GLN A 58 -8.42 -14.66 -0.28
CA GLN A 58 -8.40 -14.72 -1.73
C GLN A 58 -9.50 -15.64 -2.28
N THR A 59 -10.15 -15.25 -3.37
CA THR A 59 -11.12 -16.15 -4.01
C THR A 59 -10.43 -17.44 -4.46
N PRO A 60 -11.10 -18.61 -4.43
CA PRO A 60 -10.50 -19.87 -4.89
C PRO A 60 -10.02 -19.79 -6.35
N GLU A 61 -10.69 -18.97 -7.16
CA GLU A 61 -10.30 -18.70 -8.55
C GLU A 61 -9.01 -17.87 -8.64
N ALA A 62 -8.85 -16.86 -7.79
CA ALA A 62 -7.61 -16.09 -7.69
C ALA A 62 -6.46 -16.93 -7.12
N ALA A 63 -6.71 -17.83 -6.16
CA ALA A 63 -5.70 -18.74 -5.64
C ALA A 63 -5.22 -19.70 -6.73
N ALA A 64 -6.14 -20.25 -7.52
CA ALA A 64 -5.80 -21.11 -8.65
C ALA A 64 -5.05 -20.35 -9.77
N ALA A 65 -5.42 -19.11 -10.05
CA ALA A 65 -4.72 -18.26 -11.02
C ALA A 65 -3.30 -17.87 -10.55
N GLN A 66 -3.14 -17.61 -9.26
CA GLN A 66 -1.83 -17.36 -8.66
C GLN A 66 -0.93 -18.58 -8.76
N ALA A 67 -1.44 -19.77 -8.43
CA ALA A 67 -0.69 -21.02 -8.54
C ALA A 67 -0.18 -21.27 -9.98
N ARG A 68 -1.01 -21.01 -11.01
CA ARG A 68 -0.59 -21.12 -12.41
C ARG A 68 0.51 -20.13 -12.80
N LEU A 69 0.46 -18.91 -12.28
CA LEU A 69 1.50 -17.91 -12.51
C LEU A 69 2.82 -18.29 -11.83
N GLU A 70 2.75 -18.85 -10.63
CA GLU A 70 3.92 -19.34 -9.88
C GLU A 70 4.56 -20.56 -10.55
N GLU A 71 3.75 -21.53 -10.99
CA GLU A 71 4.21 -22.70 -11.75
C GLU A 71 4.95 -22.28 -13.04
N TYR A 72 4.38 -21.34 -13.80
CA TYR A 72 5.06 -20.81 -14.99
C TYR A 72 6.38 -20.08 -14.67
N GLN A 73 6.44 -19.34 -13.56
CA GLN A 73 7.70 -18.71 -13.15
C GLN A 73 8.75 -19.74 -12.77
N GLN A 74 8.33 -20.82 -12.10
CA GLN A 74 9.19 -21.91 -11.73
C GLN A 74 9.72 -22.64 -12.97
N GLU A 75 8.86 -22.96 -13.95
CA GLU A 75 9.29 -23.55 -15.23
C GLU A 75 10.27 -22.64 -15.98
N MET A 76 10.05 -21.32 -15.96
CA MET A 76 10.98 -20.36 -16.57
C MET A 76 12.31 -20.26 -15.83
N ALA A 77 12.31 -20.39 -14.51
CA ALA A 77 13.54 -20.41 -13.70
C ALA A 77 14.32 -21.70 -13.92
N GLU A 78 13.65 -22.86 -13.92
CA GLU A 78 14.26 -24.17 -14.19
C GLU A 78 14.82 -24.26 -15.62
N ASN A 79 14.10 -23.72 -16.61
CA ASN A 79 14.60 -23.63 -17.98
C ASN A 79 15.80 -22.67 -18.12
N ALA A 80 15.82 -21.57 -17.36
CA ALA A 80 16.96 -20.65 -17.34
C ALA A 80 18.19 -21.28 -16.66
N GLU A 81 18.00 -22.09 -15.62
CA GLU A 81 19.07 -22.83 -14.94
C GLU A 81 19.64 -23.92 -15.85
N HIS A 82 18.80 -24.67 -16.57
CA HIS A 82 19.23 -25.69 -17.53
C HIS A 82 19.98 -25.11 -18.74
N LEU A 83 19.70 -23.85 -19.12
CA LEU A 83 20.45 -23.12 -20.16
C LEU A 83 21.80 -22.59 -19.66
N ALA A 84 21.93 -22.30 -18.36
CA ALA A 84 23.18 -21.84 -17.75
C ALA A 84 24.21 -22.97 -17.61
N ASP A 85 23.77 -24.21 -17.41
CA ASP A 85 24.64 -25.39 -17.30
C ASP A 85 25.16 -25.92 -18.65
N ASP A 86 24.48 -25.65 -19.78
CA ASP A 86 24.90 -26.08 -21.13
C ASP A 86 25.82 -25.06 -21.84
N SER A 87 25.86 -23.80 -21.38
CA SER A 87 26.79 -22.80 -21.89
C SER A 87 28.04 -22.70 -21.01
N GLY A 88 29.03 -23.55 -21.25
CA GLY A 88 30.37 -23.44 -20.67
C GLY A 88 31.11 -22.17 -21.12
N LEU A 89 30.63 -20.98 -20.71
CA LEU A 89 31.24 -19.69 -21.00
C LEU A 89 31.93 -19.16 -19.73
N SER A 90 33.26 -19.24 -19.79
CA SER A 90 34.21 -18.76 -18.80
C SER A 90 34.03 -17.28 -18.45
N LYS A 91 34.32 -16.97 -17.19
CA LYS A 91 34.20 -15.67 -16.51
C LYS A 91 35.22 -14.60 -16.92
N ASP A 92 35.93 -14.77 -18.04
CA ASP A 92 37.07 -13.93 -18.42
C ASP A 92 36.86 -13.27 -19.79
N ALA A 93 36.05 -12.21 -19.82
CA ALA A 93 36.06 -11.24 -20.91
C ALA A 93 35.38 -9.94 -20.45
N VAL A 94 36.13 -9.08 -19.77
CA VAL A 94 35.77 -7.67 -19.65
C VAL A 94 37.01 -6.88 -20.02
N ASP A 95 37.11 -6.53 -21.30
CA ASP A 95 37.83 -5.32 -21.68
C ASP A 95 37.23 -4.71 -22.95
N ASP A 96 37.20 -3.39 -22.93
CA ASP A 96 37.03 -2.48 -24.05
C ASP A 96 35.61 -2.24 -24.62
N THR A 97 34.93 -1.21 -24.09
CA THR A 97 34.28 -0.18 -24.92
C THR A 97 33.92 1.07 -24.11
N ASP A 98 34.80 2.06 -24.26
CA ASP A 98 34.58 3.48 -24.56
C ASP A 98 33.59 4.35 -23.75
N ALA A 99 34.07 5.55 -23.47
CA ALA A 99 33.66 6.49 -22.45
C ALA A 99 32.34 7.22 -22.74
N GLY A 100 31.44 7.16 -21.77
CA GLY A 100 30.28 8.03 -21.63
C GLY A 100 30.15 8.49 -20.19
N GLU A 101 30.74 9.65 -19.91
CA GLU A 101 30.73 10.43 -18.68
C GLU A 101 29.35 10.53 -18.00
N TYR A 102 29.19 9.87 -16.84
CA TYR A 102 28.38 10.36 -15.71
C TYR A 102 29.06 9.98 -14.39
N ASP A 103 29.48 11.03 -13.70
CA ASP A 103 30.19 11.04 -12.44
C ASP A 103 29.27 10.63 -11.25
N ASP A 104 29.91 10.07 -10.22
CA ASP A 104 29.39 9.84 -8.85
C ASP A 104 28.50 8.59 -8.57
N VAL A 105 29.10 7.39 -8.61
CA VAL A 105 28.57 6.22 -7.88
C VAL A 105 29.11 6.24 -6.45
N VAL A 106 28.40 6.93 -5.56
CA VAL A 106 28.48 6.67 -4.13
C VAL A 106 28.08 5.21 -3.91
N THR A 107 29.07 4.37 -3.59
CA THR A 107 28.85 2.98 -3.16
C THR A 107 28.05 3.02 -1.86
N ALA A 108 26.72 2.91 -1.96
CA ALA A 108 25.87 2.67 -0.81
C ALA A 108 26.12 1.22 -0.32
N PRO A 109 26.30 1.00 1.00
CA PRO A 109 26.47 -0.34 1.56
C PRO A 109 25.21 -1.20 1.30
N PRO A 110 25.32 -2.54 1.35
CA PRO A 110 24.24 -3.43 0.96
C PRO A 110 23.04 -3.20 1.89
N MET A 111 21.95 -2.65 1.36
CA MET A 111 20.70 -2.58 2.11
C MET A 111 20.11 -3.98 2.21
N GLU A 112 19.94 -4.43 3.45
CA GLU A 112 19.18 -5.62 3.81
C GLU A 112 17.80 -5.60 3.16
N ILE A 113 17.46 -6.66 2.41
CA ILE A 113 16.14 -6.84 1.82
C ILE A 113 15.15 -7.13 2.96
N GLN A 114 14.59 -6.08 3.57
CA GLN A 114 13.47 -6.23 4.49
C GLN A 114 12.24 -6.69 3.67
N THR A 115 11.70 -7.85 4.04
CA THR A 115 10.56 -8.48 3.35
C THR A 115 9.30 -7.60 3.46
N ALA A 116 8.39 -7.70 2.48
CA ALA A 116 7.16 -6.91 2.47
C ALA A 116 6.32 -7.06 3.77
N ALA A 117 6.35 -8.25 4.38
CA ALA A 117 5.72 -8.51 5.68
C ALA A 117 6.30 -7.64 6.80
N GLN A 118 7.63 -7.45 6.84
CA GLN A 118 8.28 -6.59 7.83
C GLN A 118 7.82 -5.13 7.66
N THR A 119 7.73 -4.65 6.42
CA THR A 119 7.28 -3.27 6.15
C THR A 119 5.82 -3.00 6.52
N VAL A 120 4.95 -4.01 6.46
CA VAL A 120 3.54 -3.90 6.91
C VAL A 120 3.48 -3.84 8.43
N LEU A 121 4.17 -4.74 9.12
CA LEU A 121 4.26 -4.74 10.59
C LEU A 121 4.83 -3.42 11.12
N ASP A 122 5.82 -2.86 10.44
CA ASP A 122 6.41 -1.58 10.82
C ASP A 122 5.44 -0.40 10.64
N LYS A 123 4.62 -0.41 9.57
CA LYS A 123 3.55 0.58 9.37
C LYS A 123 2.45 0.48 10.41
N GLU A 124 2.05 -0.73 10.82
CA GLU A 124 1.05 -0.93 11.87
C GLU A 124 1.55 -0.45 13.23
N ARG A 125 2.81 -0.75 13.57
CA ARG A 125 3.47 -0.24 14.79
C ARG A 125 3.58 1.28 14.80
N LEU A 126 3.92 1.89 13.66
CA LEU A 126 3.92 3.34 13.50
C LEU A 126 2.52 3.92 13.71
N ARG A 127 1.49 3.29 13.12
CA ARG A 127 0.09 3.70 13.29
C ARG A 127 -0.34 3.64 14.75
N GLU A 128 -0.03 2.55 15.45
CA GLU A 128 -0.36 2.39 16.86
C GLU A 128 0.30 3.47 17.73
N THR A 129 1.59 3.72 17.50
CA THR A 129 2.35 4.75 18.23
C THR A 129 1.76 6.15 18.03
N VAL A 130 1.43 6.49 16.78
CA VAL A 130 0.81 7.79 16.44
C VAL A 130 -0.58 7.92 17.09
N LEU A 131 -1.41 6.87 16.99
CA LEU A 131 -2.74 6.87 17.60
C LEU A 131 -2.69 7.01 19.13
N GLU A 132 -1.74 6.35 19.78
CA GLU A 132 -1.56 6.45 21.22
C GLU A 132 -1.17 7.88 21.64
N ARG A 133 -0.29 8.53 20.88
CA ARG A 133 0.06 9.94 21.12
C ARG A 133 -1.15 10.85 20.93
N HIS A 134 -1.90 10.68 19.84
CA HIS A 134 -3.10 11.48 19.54
C HIS A 134 -4.13 11.37 20.66
N ARG A 135 -4.36 10.16 21.19
CA ARG A 135 -5.28 9.93 22.32
C ARG A 135 -4.84 10.69 23.58
N LYS A 136 -3.55 10.75 23.87
CA LYS A 136 -3.01 11.53 24.99
C LYS A 136 -3.24 13.03 24.79
N GLU A 137 -3.02 13.54 23.59
CA GLU A 137 -3.23 14.95 23.24
C GLU A 137 -4.71 15.38 23.39
N TRP A 138 -5.66 14.46 23.18
CA TRP A 138 -7.10 14.74 23.37
C TRP A 138 -7.49 15.09 24.80
N SER A 139 -6.65 14.80 25.80
CA SER A 139 -6.89 15.19 27.19
C SER A 139 -6.97 16.71 27.36
N ALA A 140 -6.20 17.48 26.59
CA ALA A 140 -6.17 18.94 26.67
C ALA A 140 -7.53 19.58 26.31
N PRO A 141 -8.09 19.41 25.10
CA PRO A 141 -9.39 19.98 24.77
C PRO A 141 -10.53 19.43 25.65
N ARG A 142 -10.47 18.16 26.07
CA ARG A 142 -11.45 17.59 27.01
C ARG A 142 -11.41 18.27 28.38
N GLY A 143 -10.21 18.57 28.89
CA GLY A 143 -10.03 19.31 30.13
C GLY A 143 -10.65 20.71 30.06
N LEU A 144 -10.40 21.42 28.96
CA LEU A 144 -10.97 22.75 28.69
C LEU A 144 -12.50 22.70 28.63
N SER A 145 -13.08 21.72 27.92
CA SER A 145 -14.53 21.53 27.86
C SER A 145 -15.13 21.21 29.23
N ALA A 146 -14.48 20.36 30.03
CA ALA A 146 -14.95 20.04 31.37
C ALA A 146 -14.92 21.27 32.30
N GLU A 147 -13.91 22.12 32.19
CA GLU A 147 -13.83 23.37 32.94
C GLU A 147 -14.93 24.36 32.52
N ALA A 148 -15.18 24.50 31.22
CA ALA A 148 -16.29 25.31 30.72
C ALA A 148 -17.64 24.86 31.29
N LEU A 149 -17.89 23.55 31.35
CA LEU A 149 -19.11 22.99 31.94
C LEU A 149 -19.25 23.27 33.43
N ARG A 150 -18.14 23.23 34.19
CA ARG A 150 -18.15 23.57 35.63
C ARG A 150 -18.47 25.04 35.89
N LEU A 151 -18.02 25.93 35.01
CA LEU A 151 -18.24 27.38 35.14
C LEU A 151 -19.61 27.84 34.62
N ARG A 152 -20.29 27.02 33.80
CA ARG A 152 -21.48 27.40 33.02
C ARG A 152 -22.50 28.24 33.78
N ASP A 153 -22.83 27.84 35.01
CA ASP A 153 -23.91 28.46 35.77
C ASP A 153 -23.41 29.58 36.70
N ARG A 154 -22.13 29.54 37.12
CA ARG A 154 -21.54 30.51 38.06
C ARG A 154 -20.90 31.71 37.37
N GLU A 155 -20.21 31.46 36.27
CA GLU A 155 -19.41 32.45 35.53
C GLU A 155 -19.62 32.25 34.02
N PRO A 156 -20.81 32.59 33.47
CA PRO A 156 -21.22 32.22 32.12
C PRO A 156 -20.31 32.79 31.03
N MET A 157 -19.77 34.00 31.23
CA MET A 157 -18.81 34.59 30.28
C MET A 157 -17.49 33.83 30.24
N LYS A 158 -16.91 33.48 31.40
CA LYS A 158 -15.68 32.67 31.45
C LYS A 158 -15.91 31.26 30.92
N ALA A 159 -17.09 30.67 31.21
CA ALA A 159 -17.48 29.38 30.65
C ALA A 159 -17.50 29.40 29.12
N PHE A 160 -18.06 30.46 28.52
CA PHE A 160 -18.08 30.65 27.08
C PHE A 160 -16.68 30.80 26.47
N GLU A 161 -15.82 31.63 27.06
CA GLU A 161 -14.43 31.79 26.63
C GLU A 161 -13.66 30.47 26.70
N ARG A 162 -13.85 29.70 27.77
CA ARG A 162 -13.20 28.39 27.95
C ARG A 162 -13.70 27.37 26.93
N ALA A 163 -14.99 27.35 26.63
CA ALA A 163 -15.56 26.51 25.58
C ALA A 163 -15.01 26.88 24.19
N LYS A 164 -14.86 28.18 23.91
CA LYS A 164 -14.29 28.67 22.65
C LYS A 164 -12.82 28.25 22.51
N LEU A 165 -12.04 28.38 23.58
CA LEU A 165 -10.66 27.90 23.62
C LEU A 165 -10.58 26.38 23.41
N ALA A 166 -11.46 25.61 24.04
CA ALA A 166 -11.55 24.17 23.85
C ALA A 166 -11.78 23.80 22.37
N LYS A 167 -12.72 24.50 21.72
CA LYS A 167 -13.02 24.30 20.30
C LYS A 167 -11.81 24.61 19.42
N ILE A 168 -11.21 25.80 19.58
CA ILE A 168 -10.05 26.21 18.77
C ILE A 168 -8.90 25.21 18.97
N THR A 169 -8.63 24.80 20.20
CA THR A 169 -7.60 23.80 20.52
C THR A 169 -7.89 22.47 19.83
N ALA A 170 -9.14 22.00 19.85
CA ALA A 170 -9.52 20.76 19.18
C ALA A 170 -9.38 20.85 17.65
N GLU A 171 -9.75 21.98 17.04
CA GLU A 171 -9.60 22.21 15.59
C GLU A 171 -8.12 22.29 15.17
N THR A 172 -7.30 23.03 15.92
CA THR A 172 -5.85 23.08 15.67
C THR A 172 -5.22 21.70 15.82
N LEU A 173 -5.57 20.97 16.88
CA LEU A 173 -5.05 19.62 17.10
C LEU A 173 -5.46 18.68 15.96
N LYS A 174 -6.72 18.74 15.51
CA LYS A 174 -7.18 17.99 14.35
C LYS A 174 -6.34 18.26 13.10
N LEU A 175 -6.06 19.53 12.79
CA LEU A 175 -5.25 19.88 11.61
C LEU A 175 -3.83 19.29 11.69
N VAL A 176 -3.20 19.35 12.85
CA VAL A 176 -1.86 18.77 13.07
C VAL A 176 -1.91 17.24 12.94
N GLN A 177 -2.89 16.61 13.57
CA GLN A 177 -3.06 15.15 13.55
C GLN A 177 -3.39 14.65 12.12
N ASP A 178 -4.23 15.36 11.39
CA ASP A 178 -4.56 15.06 10.00
C ASP A 178 -3.32 15.21 9.10
N GLY A 179 -2.57 16.31 9.25
CA GLY A 179 -1.34 16.54 8.49
C GLY A 179 -0.26 15.48 8.75
N GLU A 180 -0.12 15.03 9.99
CA GLU A 180 0.81 13.95 10.34
C GLU A 180 0.37 12.60 9.76
N ARG A 181 -0.91 12.22 9.87
CA ARG A 181 -1.40 10.97 9.27
C ARG A 181 -1.23 10.98 7.75
N GLN A 182 -1.43 12.13 7.10
CA GLN A 182 -1.17 12.30 5.67
C GLN A 182 0.31 12.18 5.32
N ALA A 183 1.19 12.84 6.07
CA ALA A 183 2.64 12.78 5.87
C ALA A 183 3.20 11.35 6.02
N LEU A 184 2.62 10.56 6.93
CA LEU A 184 2.98 9.16 7.16
C LEU A 184 2.22 8.17 6.26
N GLY A 185 1.30 8.64 5.42
CA GLY A 185 0.49 7.79 4.53
C GLY A 185 -0.47 6.85 5.26
N LEU A 186 -0.85 7.16 6.51
CA LEU A 186 -1.74 6.33 7.34
C LEU A 186 -3.21 6.45 6.93
N ASP A 187 -3.59 7.53 6.25
CA ASP A 187 -4.96 7.80 5.78
C ASP A 187 -5.33 7.06 4.48
N LEU A 188 -4.37 6.37 3.85
CA LEU A 188 -4.56 5.66 2.57
C LEU A 188 -5.20 4.27 2.73
N VAL A 189 -5.57 3.88 3.95
CA VAL A 189 -6.27 2.62 4.23
C VAL A 189 -7.78 2.89 4.20
N ASP A 190 -8.41 2.51 3.09
CA ASP A 190 -9.85 2.28 2.90
C ASP A 190 -10.83 3.28 3.53
N GLN A 191 -11.19 4.32 2.77
CA GLN A 191 -12.56 4.79 2.83
C GLN A 191 -13.37 4.13 1.72
N PRO A 192 -14.27 3.17 2.02
CA PRO A 192 -15.26 2.77 1.03
C PRO A 192 -16.09 4.00 0.70
N LYS A 193 -16.00 4.48 -0.55
CA LYS A 193 -16.81 5.61 -1.03
C LYS A 193 -18.28 5.28 -0.78
N GLY A 194 -18.87 5.96 0.20
CA GLY A 194 -20.25 5.72 0.63
C GLY A 194 -21.23 5.93 -0.52
N ILE A 195 -22.04 4.90 -0.79
CA ILE A 195 -23.16 4.97 -1.72
C ILE A 195 -24.23 5.89 -1.10
N VAL A 196 -24.52 7.02 -1.74
CA VAL A 196 -25.66 7.88 -1.40
C VAL A 196 -26.91 7.23 -1.98
N ALA A 197 -27.66 6.50 -1.16
CA ALA A 197 -28.96 5.98 -1.57
C ALA A 197 -30.00 7.11 -1.55
N VAL A 198 -30.33 7.64 -2.73
CA VAL A 198 -31.49 8.52 -2.92
C VAL A 198 -32.73 7.62 -2.88
N VAL A 199 -33.48 7.67 -1.77
CA VAL A 199 -34.78 7.01 -1.67
C VAL A 199 -35.83 7.99 -2.19
N GLU A 200 -36.23 7.82 -3.45
CA GLU A 200 -37.43 8.49 -3.96
C GLU A 200 -38.66 7.86 -3.29
N ARG A 201 -39.42 8.68 -2.57
CA ARG A 201 -40.71 8.27 -2.00
C ARG A 201 -41.77 8.43 -3.08
N THR A 202 -42.37 7.31 -3.48
CA THR A 202 -43.59 7.26 -4.29
C THR A 202 -44.83 7.39 -3.40
#